data_AF-A0A939W3Q0-F1
#
_entry.id   AF-A0A939W3Q0-F1
#
_cell.length_a   1.000
_cell.length_b   1.000
_cell.length_c   1.000
_cell.angle_alpha   90.00
_cell.angle_beta   90.00
_cell.angle_gamma   90.00
#
_symmetry.space_group_name_H-M   'P 1'
#
loop_
_entity.id
_entity.type
_entity.pdbx_description
1 polymer ?
#
loop_
_entity_poly.entity_id
_entity_poly.type
_entity_poly.pdbx_seq_one_letter_code
_entity_poly.pdbx_strand_id
1 'polypeptide(L)'
;MIRGWYTGASGMNAQQNRLDAISNNLANVDTAGYKRDIVVSKSFPELLIRRTNADGVYEIPNGMGSADAAPVIGKLGLGVETNESYIDFTQGSFKLTNTSTDIALSGKGFYTIETPNGERYTRNGDFFIGKEGILETKDGYPVLGENGIIKLENDRFMVNQDGVILSEEGEEIDRFKVVRFDNERYLQKMGESLYSTNDIAGPAHIAE
;
A
#
# COMPACT_ATOMS: atom_id res chain seq x y z
N MET A 1 15.65 19.09 29.91
CA MET A 1 15.52 19.85 28.65
C MET A 1 15.80 19.00 27.41
N ILE A 2 17.00 18.43 27.24
CA ILE A 2 17.40 17.69 26.03
C ILE A 2 16.37 16.62 25.61
N ARG A 3 15.86 15.81 26.55
CA ARG A 3 14.87 14.76 26.25
C ARG A 3 13.54 15.30 25.70
N GLY A 4 13.05 16.43 26.22
CA GLY A 4 11.82 17.04 25.74
C GLY A 4 11.93 17.52 24.29
N TRP A 5 13.13 17.98 23.89
CA TRP A 5 13.42 18.31 22.49
C TRP A 5 13.42 17.08 21.59
N TYR A 6 13.99 15.95 22.03
CA TYR A 6 13.94 14.70 21.25
C TYR A 6 12.52 14.14 21.14
N THR A 7 11.76 14.11 22.23
CA THR A 7 10.35 13.70 22.20
C THR A 7 9.55 14.61 21.27
N GLY A 8 9.72 15.93 21.37
CA GLY A 8 9.07 16.91 20.49
C GLY A 8 9.46 16.73 19.03
N ALA A 9 10.75 16.59 18.73
CA ALA A 9 11.26 16.36 17.37
C ALA A 9 10.73 15.05 16.78
N SER A 10 10.72 13.97 17.56
CA SER A 10 10.15 12.69 17.14
C SER A 10 8.65 12.80 16.82
N GLY A 11 7.90 13.56 17.63
CA GLY A 11 6.50 13.89 17.39
C GLY A 11 6.30 14.70 16.10
N MET A 12 7.13 15.73 15.89
CA MET A 12 7.07 16.54 14.67
C MET A 12 7.35 15.70 13.42
N ASN A 13 8.37 14.85 13.44
CA ASN A 13 8.68 13.95 12.32
C ASN A 13 7.54 12.98 12.03
N ALA A 14 6.93 12.39 13.07
CA ALA A 14 5.78 11.51 12.90
C ALA A 14 4.57 12.26 12.30
N GLN A 15 4.33 13.51 12.70
CA GLN A 15 3.27 14.32 12.10
C GLN A 15 3.60 14.74 10.66
N GLN A 16 4.85 15.06 10.35
CA GLN A 16 5.28 15.39 8.99
C GLN A 16 5.01 14.20 8.05
N ASN A 17 5.47 13.00 8.40
CA ASN A 17 5.22 11.80 7.61
C ASN A 17 3.72 11.54 7.41
N ARG A 18 2.91 11.78 8.44
CA ARG A 18 1.45 11.64 8.35
C ARG A 18 0.83 12.69 7.41
N LEU A 19 1.28 13.94 7.48
CA LEU A 19 0.82 15.02 6.60
C LEU A 19 1.21 14.74 5.14
N ASP A 20 2.41 14.21 4.91
CA ASP A 20 2.88 13.87 3.56
C ASP A 20 2.02 12.76 2.95
N ALA A 21 1.70 11.71 3.73
CA ALA A 21 0.81 10.64 3.27
C ALA A 21 -0.62 11.14 3.01
N ILE A 22 -1.18 11.98 3.90
CA ILE A 22 -2.50 12.59 3.69
C ILE A 22 -2.51 13.46 2.43
N SER A 23 -1.46 14.24 2.23
CA SER A 23 -1.34 15.14 1.07
C SER A 23 -1.24 14.33 -0.23
N ASN A 24 -0.46 13.25 -0.25
CA ASN A 24 -0.37 12.35 -1.40
C ASN A 24 -1.70 11.66 -1.70
N ASN A 25 -2.38 11.16 -0.67
CA ASN A 25 -3.70 10.55 -0.79
C ASN A 25 -4.74 11.54 -1.33
N LEU A 26 -4.72 12.78 -0.86
CA LEU A 26 -5.63 13.83 -1.30
C LEU A 26 -5.36 14.24 -2.75
N ALA A 27 -4.09 14.35 -3.14
CA ALA A 27 -3.70 14.69 -4.51
C ALA A 27 -4.13 13.62 -5.53
N ASN A 28 -4.26 12.36 -5.09
CA ASN A 28 -4.62 11.22 -5.95
C ASN A 28 -6.04 10.70 -5.69
N VAL A 29 -6.90 11.48 -5.02
CA VAL A 29 -8.27 11.05 -4.69
C VAL A 29 -9.11 10.74 -5.93
N ASP A 30 -8.86 11.45 -7.02
CA ASP A 30 -9.56 11.27 -8.30
C ASP A 30 -8.81 10.34 -9.27
N THR A 31 -7.63 9.84 -8.90
CA THR A 31 -6.84 8.93 -9.74
C THR A 31 -7.47 7.53 -9.72
N ALA A 32 -7.88 7.03 -10.89
CA ALA A 32 -8.47 5.72 -11.02
C ALA A 32 -7.54 4.61 -10.51
N GLY A 33 -8.08 3.70 -9.70
CA GLY A 33 -7.32 2.57 -9.15
C GLY A 33 -6.26 2.92 -8.11
N TYR A 34 -6.11 4.19 -7.71
CA TYR A 34 -5.16 4.59 -6.68
C TYR A 34 -5.46 3.92 -5.33
N LYS A 35 -4.41 3.46 -4.66
CA LYS A 35 -4.47 2.87 -3.32
C LYS A 35 -3.73 3.74 -2.34
N ARG A 36 -4.44 4.08 -1.25
CA ARG A 36 -3.98 5.06 -0.28
C ARG A 36 -2.85 4.50 0.57
N ASP A 37 -1.91 5.38 0.89
CA ASP A 37 -0.80 5.08 1.79
C ASP A 37 -1.22 5.39 3.24
N ILE A 38 -1.05 4.44 4.15
CA ILE A 38 -1.34 4.60 5.58
C ILE A 38 -0.04 4.54 6.36
N VAL A 39 0.22 5.60 7.14
CA VAL A 39 1.38 5.70 8.04
C VAL A 39 0.96 5.27 9.44
N VAL A 40 1.63 4.24 9.96
CA VAL A 40 1.43 3.73 11.32
C VAL A 40 2.59 4.16 12.19
N SER A 41 2.30 4.92 13.24
CA SER A 41 3.28 5.34 14.24
C SER A 41 3.12 4.53 15.52
N LYS A 42 4.23 4.21 16.17
CA LYS A 42 4.26 3.55 17.48
C LYS A 42 5.03 4.41 18.49
N SER A 43 4.71 4.29 19.76
CA SER A 43 5.55 4.86 20.81
C SER A 43 6.84 4.06 20.97
N PHE A 44 7.95 4.73 21.26
CA PHE A 44 9.16 4.03 21.71
C PHE A 44 8.89 3.25 23.00
N PRO A 45 9.65 2.17 23.26
CA PRO A 45 9.54 1.41 24.49
C PRO A 45 9.66 2.30 25.72
N GLU A 46 8.82 2.05 26.72
CA GLU A 46 8.84 2.82 27.95
C GLU A 46 9.95 2.34 28.89
N LEU A 47 10.59 3.27 29.61
CA LEU A 47 11.56 2.93 30.66
C LEU A 47 10.94 3.07 32.05
N LEU A 48 11.25 2.15 32.95
CA LEU A 48 10.81 2.25 34.34
C LEU A 48 11.52 3.42 35.05
N ILE A 49 10.77 4.30 35.68
CA ILE A 49 11.30 5.41 36.48
C ILE A 49 11.43 4.95 37.93
N ARG A 50 12.63 5.13 38.48
CA ARG A 50 12.92 4.93 39.90
C ARG A 50 13.44 6.24 40.51
N ARG A 51 13.07 6.49 41.76
CA ARG A 51 13.63 7.62 42.52
C ARG A 51 15.07 7.32 42.89
N THR A 52 16.00 8.19 42.50
CA THR A 52 17.38 8.17 43.03
C THR A 52 17.37 8.76 44.44
N ASN A 53 18.14 8.19 45.37
CA ASN A 53 18.22 8.59 46.78
C ASN A 53 16.92 8.41 47.58
N ALA A 54 16.06 7.49 47.15
CA ALA A 54 15.00 6.96 47.99
C ALA A 54 15.48 5.62 48.52
N ASP A 55 16.23 5.72 49.61
CA ASP A 55 16.86 4.61 50.28
C ASP A 55 15.76 3.93 51.10
N GLY A 56 14.78 3.33 50.40
CA GLY A 56 13.75 2.49 50.97
C GLY A 56 14.36 1.15 51.39
N VAL A 57 15.47 1.17 52.12
CA VAL A 57 15.94 -0.01 52.83
C VAL A 57 14.99 -0.17 54.00
N TYR A 58 13.97 -1.00 53.83
CA TYR A 58 13.27 -1.55 54.98
C TYR A 58 14.21 -2.59 55.59
N GLU A 59 14.90 -2.22 56.68
CA GLU A 59 15.59 -3.21 57.51
C GLU A 59 14.51 -4.03 58.22
N ILE A 60 14.46 -5.32 57.89
CA ILE A 60 13.58 -6.25 58.59
C ILE A 60 14.12 -6.36 60.02
N PRO A 61 13.29 -6.10 61.07
CA PRO A 61 13.74 -6.27 62.45
C PRO A 61 14.31 -7.67 62.66
N ASN A 62 15.46 -7.76 63.36
CA ASN A 62 16.27 -8.96 63.61
C ASN A 62 17.29 -9.36 62.53
N GLY A 63 17.66 -8.46 61.61
CA GLY A 63 18.84 -8.65 60.75
C GLY A 63 18.68 -9.70 59.64
N MET A 64 17.44 -10.04 59.26
CA MET A 64 17.13 -11.03 58.23
C MET A 64 17.14 -10.46 56.79
N GLY A 65 18.06 -9.54 56.49
CA GLY A 65 18.28 -8.98 55.15
C GLY A 65 17.65 -7.61 54.89
N SER A 66 17.88 -7.09 53.67
CA SER A 66 17.29 -5.86 53.16
C SER A 66 16.28 -6.17 52.05
N ALA A 67 15.12 -5.52 52.09
CA ALA A 67 14.16 -5.53 50.98
C ALA A 67 14.21 -4.19 50.25
N ASP A 68 14.25 -4.23 48.92
CA ASP A 68 14.19 -3.04 48.08
C ASP A 68 12.75 -2.48 48.09
N ALA A 69 12.51 -1.45 48.91
CA ALA A 69 11.21 -0.78 49.02
C ALA A 69 11.13 0.54 48.22
N ALA A 70 12.04 0.76 47.25
CA ALA A 70 11.99 1.96 46.44
C ALA A 70 10.66 2.03 45.67
N PRO A 71 9.85 3.11 45.81
CA PRO A 71 8.56 3.19 45.17
C PRO A 71 8.73 3.29 43.65
N VAL A 72 8.02 2.43 42.91
CA VAL A 72 7.89 2.54 41.46
C VAL A 72 7.10 3.81 41.16
N ILE A 73 7.75 4.80 40.54
CA ILE A 73 7.12 6.10 40.23
C ILE A 73 6.21 5.97 39.00
N GLY A 74 6.55 5.08 38.07
CA GLY A 74 5.81 4.86 36.84
C GLY A 74 6.73 4.55 35.67
N LYS A 75 6.21 4.73 34.46
CA LYS A 75 6.93 4.49 33.21
C LYS A 75 7.16 5.80 32.46
N LEU A 76 8.27 5.86 31.72
CA LEU A 76 8.68 7.01 30.93
C LEU A 76 8.55 6.70 29.45
N GLY A 77 7.69 7.44 28.74
CA GLY A 77 7.63 7.40 27.28
C GLY A 77 8.85 8.09 26.66
N LEU A 78 9.46 7.45 25.65
CA LEU A 78 10.67 7.96 24.99
C LEU A 78 10.40 8.70 23.67
N GLY A 79 9.12 8.93 23.32
CA GLY A 79 8.70 9.58 22.08
C GLY A 79 7.97 8.61 21.15
N VAL A 80 7.90 8.98 19.87
CA VAL A 80 7.20 8.23 18.83
C VAL A 80 8.08 7.99 17.62
N GLU A 81 7.87 6.86 16.96
CA GLU A 81 8.55 6.48 15.73
C GLU A 81 7.51 6.12 14.68
N THR A 82 7.80 6.42 13.41
CA THR A 82 7.03 5.90 12.28
C THR A 82 7.43 4.44 12.07
N ASN A 83 6.53 3.51 12.36
CA ASN A 83 6.84 2.09 12.31
C ASN A 83 6.82 1.56 10.88
N GLU A 84 5.79 1.94 10.12
CA GLU A 84 5.56 1.43 8.78
C GLU A 84 4.65 2.38 7.99
N SER A 85 4.88 2.45 6.68
CA SER A 85 3.91 2.93 5.70
C SER A 85 3.50 1.75 4.83
N TYR A 86 2.20 1.47 4.74
CA TYR A 86 1.70 0.39 3.89
C TYR A 86 0.56 0.87 2.99
N ILE A 87 0.35 0.13 1.91
CA ILE A 87 -0.66 0.43 0.90
C ILE A 87 -1.95 -0.30 1.26
N ASP A 88 -3.04 0.46 1.36
CA ASP A 88 -4.36 -0.08 1.63
C ASP A 88 -5.06 -0.45 0.31
N PHE A 89 -5.10 -1.75 0.00
CA PHE A 89 -5.71 -2.30 -1.21
C PHE A 89 -7.25 -2.44 -1.14
N THR A 90 -7.90 -1.98 -0.07
CA THR A 90 -9.37 -2.04 0.07
C THR A 90 -10.10 -1.52 -1.18
N GLN A 91 -11.19 -2.18 -1.54
CA GLN A 91 -11.95 -1.85 -2.75
C GLN A 91 -12.60 -0.46 -2.60
N GLY A 92 -12.37 0.40 -3.59
CA GLY A 92 -13.03 1.70 -3.68
C GLY A 92 -14.39 1.62 -4.37
N SER A 93 -15.14 2.71 -4.33
CA SER A 93 -16.40 2.84 -5.06
C SER A 93 -16.16 2.92 -6.58
N PHE A 94 -17.06 2.33 -7.35
CA PHE A 94 -17.05 2.46 -8.81
C PHE A 94 -17.86 3.68 -9.26
N LYS A 95 -17.41 4.30 -10.35
CA LYS A 95 -18.13 5.35 -11.07
C LYS A 95 -18.21 4.95 -12.53
N LEU A 96 -19.42 4.91 -13.08
CA LEU A 96 -19.63 4.62 -14.49
C LEU A 96 -19.17 5.81 -15.33
N THR A 97 -18.32 5.57 -16.33
CA THR A 97 -17.77 6.60 -17.24
C THR A 97 -18.35 6.54 -18.65
N ASN A 98 -19.00 5.43 -19.04
CA ASN A 98 -19.50 5.14 -20.40
C ASN A 98 -18.42 5.07 -21.49
N THR A 99 -17.14 4.91 -21.12
CA THR A 99 -16.03 4.65 -22.05
C THR A 99 -15.76 3.14 -22.08
N SER A 100 -15.58 2.54 -23.27
CA SER A 100 -15.27 1.10 -23.40
C SER A 100 -13.89 0.73 -22.85
N THR A 101 -12.94 1.67 -22.85
CA THR A 101 -11.57 1.47 -22.36
C THR A 101 -11.41 1.69 -20.86
N ASP A 102 -12.43 2.21 -20.17
CA ASP A 102 -12.42 2.40 -18.72
C ASP A 102 -12.95 1.14 -18.03
N ILE A 103 -12.05 0.27 -17.58
CA ILE A 103 -12.42 -1.07 -17.12
C ILE A 103 -12.02 -1.26 -15.66
N ALA A 104 -13.02 -1.34 -14.79
CA ALA A 104 -12.77 -1.46 -13.35
C ALA A 104 -12.77 -2.91 -12.87
N LEU A 105 -11.73 -3.30 -12.11
CA LEU A 105 -11.68 -4.60 -11.44
C LEU A 105 -12.52 -4.60 -10.16
N SER A 106 -13.45 -5.56 -10.07
CA SER A 106 -14.20 -5.87 -8.86
C SER A 106 -13.56 -7.04 -8.13
N GLY A 107 -13.21 -6.84 -6.86
CA GLY A 107 -12.55 -7.86 -6.04
C GLY A 107 -11.03 -7.74 -6.05
N LYS A 108 -10.34 -8.81 -5.66
CA LYS A 108 -8.86 -8.85 -5.59
C LYS A 108 -8.28 -9.10 -6.98
N GLY A 109 -7.12 -8.53 -7.25
CA GLY A 109 -6.44 -8.68 -8.55
C GLY A 109 -5.85 -7.38 -9.08
N PHE A 110 -4.96 -7.53 -10.05
CA PHE A 110 -4.24 -6.47 -10.73
C PHE A 110 -4.14 -6.79 -12.21
N TYR A 111 -4.28 -5.79 -13.07
CA TYR A 111 -3.90 -5.90 -14.47
C TYR A 111 -2.39 -6.02 -14.60
N THR A 112 -1.94 -6.80 -15.58
CA THR A 112 -0.52 -6.95 -15.90
C THR A 112 -0.16 -6.00 -17.04
N ILE A 113 0.89 -5.22 -16.84
CA ILE A 113 1.40 -4.19 -17.77
C ILE A 113 2.83 -4.56 -18.15
N GLU A 114 3.14 -4.48 -19.44
CA GLU A 114 4.50 -4.67 -19.94
C GLU A 114 5.27 -3.36 -19.89
N THR A 115 6.34 -3.31 -19.10
CA THR A 115 7.26 -2.17 -19.07
C THR A 115 8.63 -2.58 -19.58
N PRO A 116 9.51 -1.63 -19.96
CA PRO A 116 10.90 -1.95 -20.34
C PRO A 116 11.68 -2.71 -19.26
N ASN A 117 11.24 -2.63 -18.00
CA ASN A 117 11.84 -3.30 -16.85
C ASN A 117 11.10 -4.61 -16.47
N GLY A 118 10.28 -5.15 -17.38
CA GLY A 118 9.47 -6.36 -17.19
C GLY A 118 8.02 -6.08 -16.76
N GLU A 119 7.31 -7.13 -16.36
CA GLU A 119 5.90 -7.03 -15.95
C GLU A 119 5.75 -6.16 -14.69
N ARG A 120 4.73 -5.29 -14.71
CA ARG A 120 4.27 -4.48 -13.58
C ARG A 120 2.78 -4.64 -13.43
N TYR A 121 2.26 -4.28 -12.27
CA TYR A 121 0.88 -4.56 -11.89
C TYR A 121 0.15 -3.26 -11.59
N THR A 122 -1.11 -3.14 -11.99
CA THR A 122 -1.91 -1.95 -11.70
C THR A 122 -3.35 -2.30 -11.40
N ARG A 123 -4.02 -1.43 -10.65
CA ARG A 123 -5.48 -1.43 -10.52
C ARG A 123 -6.12 -0.28 -11.27
N ASN A 124 -5.31 0.57 -11.90
CA ASN A 124 -5.81 1.59 -12.79
C ASN A 124 -6.32 0.92 -14.06
N GLY A 125 -7.58 1.18 -14.38
CA GLY A 125 -8.27 0.68 -15.57
C GLY A 125 -8.57 1.76 -16.59
N ASP A 126 -7.94 2.93 -16.47
CA ASP A 126 -7.98 4.03 -17.43
C ASP A 126 -6.98 3.74 -18.55
N PHE A 127 -7.45 3.00 -19.57
CA PHE A 127 -6.65 2.57 -20.71
C PHE A 127 -7.01 3.36 -21.98
N PHE A 128 -6.08 3.33 -22.94
CA PHE A 128 -6.22 3.99 -24.24
C PHE A 128 -5.81 3.03 -25.35
N ILE A 129 -6.45 3.14 -26.51
CA ILE A 129 -5.99 2.45 -27.71
C ILE A 129 -4.91 3.34 -28.36
N GLY A 130 -3.67 2.87 -28.28
CA GLY A 130 -2.50 3.51 -28.84
C GLY A 130 -2.36 3.31 -30.34
N LYS A 131 -1.13 3.51 -30.84
CA LYS A 131 -0.82 3.26 -32.25
C LYS A 131 -0.89 1.76 -32.51
N GLU A 132 -1.26 1.38 -33.74
CA GLU A 132 -1.36 -0.03 -34.14
C GLU A 132 -2.43 -0.84 -33.38
N GLY A 133 -3.36 -0.17 -32.69
CA GLY A 133 -4.46 -0.82 -31.98
C GLY A 133 -4.06 -1.43 -30.63
N ILE A 134 -2.87 -1.13 -30.11
CA ILE A 134 -2.42 -1.69 -28.83
C ILE A 134 -3.18 -1.02 -27.69
N LEU A 135 -3.69 -1.80 -26.73
CA LEU A 135 -4.24 -1.26 -25.50
C LEU A 135 -3.09 -0.86 -24.56
N GLU A 136 -3.02 0.41 -24.19
CA GLU A 136 -1.92 1.02 -23.43
C GLU A 136 -2.44 1.78 -22.20
N THR A 137 -1.59 1.95 -21.20
CA THR A 137 -1.81 2.91 -20.10
C THR A 137 -1.63 4.34 -20.58
N LYS A 138 -2.02 5.33 -19.76
CA LYS A 138 -1.75 6.76 -20.01
C LYS A 138 -0.27 7.07 -20.29
N ASP A 139 0.63 6.28 -19.71
CA ASP A 139 2.08 6.42 -19.84
C ASP A 139 2.63 5.71 -21.09
N GLY A 140 1.77 5.05 -21.89
CA GLY A 140 2.13 4.36 -23.13
C GLY A 140 2.65 2.94 -22.93
N TYR A 141 2.37 2.32 -21.78
CA TYR A 141 2.78 0.93 -21.54
C TYR A 141 1.69 -0.05 -22.00
N PRO A 142 2.03 -1.09 -22.79
CA PRO A 142 1.07 -2.08 -23.23
C PRO A 142 0.44 -2.88 -22.08
N VAL A 143 -0.86 -3.14 -22.20
CA VAL A 143 -1.61 -4.02 -21.30
C VAL A 143 -1.49 -5.46 -21.80
N LEU A 144 -1.20 -6.38 -20.89
CA LEU A 144 -1.07 -7.80 -21.18
C LEU A 144 -2.40 -8.55 -20.96
N GLY A 145 -2.74 -9.35 -21.96
CA GLY A 145 -3.73 -10.41 -21.93
C GLY A 145 -3.08 -11.77 -21.71
N GLU A 146 -3.89 -12.83 -21.72
CA GLU A 146 -3.40 -14.20 -21.60
C GLU A 146 -2.53 -14.62 -22.80
N ASN A 147 -2.78 -14.04 -23.98
CA ASN A 147 -2.07 -14.33 -25.21
C ASN A 147 -0.93 -13.35 -25.55
N GLY A 148 -0.59 -12.43 -24.64
CA GLY A 148 0.44 -11.40 -24.83
C GLY A 148 -0.15 -9.99 -24.84
N ILE A 149 0.41 -9.08 -25.63
CA ILE A 149 -0.07 -7.69 -25.72
C ILE A 149 -1.47 -7.66 -26.35
N ILE A 150 -2.42 -7.02 -25.69
CA ILE A 150 -3.79 -6.86 -26.19
C ILE A 150 -3.80 -5.90 -27.38
N LYS A 151 -4.35 -6.37 -28.50
CA LYS A 151 -4.56 -5.57 -29.72
C LYS A 151 -6.02 -5.54 -30.09
N LEU A 152 -6.52 -4.34 -30.35
CA LEU A 152 -7.90 -4.04 -30.68
C LEU A 152 -7.93 -3.30 -32.01
N GLU A 153 -8.85 -3.69 -32.90
CA GLU A 153 -8.98 -3.03 -34.20
C GLU A 153 -9.62 -1.64 -34.08
N ASN A 154 -10.49 -1.45 -33.10
CA ASN A 154 -11.22 -0.21 -32.83
C ASN A 154 -11.67 -0.14 -31.35
N ASP A 155 -12.32 0.97 -31.00
CA ASP A 155 -12.88 1.27 -29.67
C ASP A 155 -14.25 0.60 -29.40
N ARG A 156 -14.77 -0.14 -30.39
CA ARG A 156 -16.06 -0.84 -30.33
C ARG A 156 -15.84 -2.29 -29.93
N PHE A 157 -15.55 -2.48 -28.65
CA PHE A 157 -15.46 -3.79 -28.00
C PHE A 157 -16.25 -3.79 -26.70
N MET A 158 -16.56 -4.99 -26.21
CA MET A 158 -17.20 -5.20 -24.92
C MET A 158 -16.31 -6.07 -24.05
N VAL A 159 -16.28 -5.80 -22.75
CA VAL A 159 -15.59 -6.65 -21.78
C VAL A 159 -16.63 -7.31 -20.89
N ASN A 160 -16.60 -8.64 -20.82
CA ASN A 160 -17.51 -9.39 -19.96
C ASN A 160 -16.99 -9.42 -18.51
N GLN A 161 -17.77 -10.03 -17.60
CA GLN A 161 -17.42 -10.12 -16.18
C GLN A 161 -16.18 -10.99 -15.91
N ASP A 162 -15.85 -11.91 -16.82
CA ASP A 162 -14.70 -12.82 -16.72
C ASP A 162 -13.41 -12.21 -17.30
N GLY A 163 -13.45 -10.93 -17.69
CA GLY A 163 -12.31 -10.22 -18.28
C GLY A 163 -12.02 -10.55 -19.74
N VAL A 164 -12.95 -11.20 -20.44
CA VAL A 164 -12.85 -11.48 -21.88
C VAL A 164 -13.27 -10.25 -22.67
N ILE A 165 -12.45 -9.90 -23.64
CA ILE A 165 -12.68 -8.83 -24.60
C ILE A 165 -13.35 -9.45 -25.83
N LEU A 166 -14.54 -8.94 -26.16
CA LEU A 166 -15.38 -9.39 -27.26
C LEU A 166 -15.52 -8.28 -28.31
N SER A 167 -15.53 -8.64 -29.59
CA SER A 167 -15.88 -7.74 -30.69
C SER A 167 -17.38 -7.38 -30.67
N GLU A 168 -17.81 -6.39 -31.47
CA GLU A 168 -19.25 -6.10 -31.66
C GLU A 168 -20.03 -7.31 -32.19
N GLU A 169 -19.36 -8.22 -32.90
CA GLU A 169 -19.93 -9.44 -33.48
C GLU A 169 -19.99 -10.59 -32.47
N GLY A 170 -19.44 -10.39 -31.26
CA GLY A 170 -19.42 -11.37 -30.17
C GLY A 170 -18.26 -12.38 -30.24
N GLU A 171 -17.26 -12.13 -31.10
CA GLU A 171 -16.07 -12.96 -31.19
C GLU A 171 -15.07 -12.61 -30.08
N GLU A 172 -14.45 -13.63 -29.48
CA GLU A 172 -13.41 -13.46 -28.46
C GLU A 172 -12.11 -12.98 -29.09
N ILE A 173 -11.65 -11.79 -28.68
CA ILE A 173 -10.41 -11.18 -29.15
C ILE A 173 -9.26 -11.61 -28.25
N ASP A 174 -9.39 -11.38 -26.94
CA ASP A 174 -8.40 -11.75 -25.93
C ASP A 174 -9.04 -11.72 -24.53
N ARG A 175 -8.28 -12.11 -23.50
CA ARG A 175 -8.67 -11.99 -22.09
C ARG A 175 -7.61 -11.24 -21.31
N PHE A 176 -8.01 -10.33 -20.41
CA PHE A 176 -7.07 -9.63 -19.53
C PHE A 176 -6.29 -10.62 -18.64
N LYS A 177 -4.97 -10.48 -18.59
CA LYS A 177 -4.13 -11.20 -17.63
C LYS A 177 -4.21 -10.50 -16.28
N VAL A 178 -5.19 -10.93 -15.47
CA VAL A 178 -5.35 -10.47 -14.10
C VAL A 178 -4.57 -11.38 -13.16
N VAL A 179 -3.79 -10.78 -12.26
CA VAL A 179 -2.99 -11.52 -11.28
C VAL A 179 -3.31 -11.13 -9.85
N ARG A 180 -3.08 -12.05 -8.92
CA ARG A 180 -3.19 -11.88 -7.47
C ARG A 180 -1.86 -12.23 -6.80
N PHE A 181 -1.70 -11.74 -5.58
CA PHE A 181 -0.54 -11.99 -4.73
C PHE A 181 -1.00 -12.51 -3.38
N ASP A 182 -0.22 -13.38 -2.76
CA ASP A 182 -0.49 -13.86 -1.40
C ASP A 182 -0.41 -12.71 -0.40
N ASN A 183 0.59 -11.84 -0.55
CA ASN A 183 0.82 -10.71 0.33
C ASN A 183 0.85 -9.38 -0.44
N GLU A 184 -0.33 -8.92 -0.88
CA GLU A 184 -0.50 -7.65 -1.60
C GLU A 184 0.11 -6.45 -0.84
N ARG A 185 0.08 -6.46 0.50
CA ARG A 185 0.61 -5.38 1.36
C ARG A 185 2.07 -5.03 1.09
N TYR A 186 2.88 -6.00 0.65
CA TYR A 186 4.31 -5.81 0.43
C TYR A 186 4.67 -5.50 -1.02
N LEU A 187 3.68 -5.32 -1.90
CA LEU A 187 3.91 -4.81 -3.24
C LEU A 187 4.58 -3.44 -3.18
N GLN A 188 5.58 -3.22 -4.03
CA GLN A 188 6.35 -2.00 -4.05
C GLN A 188 5.77 -1.04 -5.09
N LYS A 189 5.41 0.18 -4.66
CA LYS A 189 4.90 1.25 -5.51
C LYS A 189 6.05 1.79 -6.39
N MET A 190 5.83 1.87 -7.70
CA MET A 190 6.83 2.32 -8.68
C MET A 190 6.55 3.74 -9.21
N GLY A 191 5.44 4.36 -8.82
CA GLY A 191 4.89 5.54 -9.50
C GLY A 191 3.86 5.14 -10.55
N GLU A 192 3.17 6.11 -11.17
CA GLU A 192 2.23 5.86 -12.29
C GLU A 192 1.12 4.83 -11.98
N SER A 193 0.78 4.66 -10.70
CA SER A 193 -0.13 3.60 -10.21
C SER A 193 0.34 2.16 -10.49
N LEU A 194 1.62 1.98 -10.81
CA LEU A 194 2.27 0.69 -11.01
C LEU A 194 2.86 0.13 -9.71
N TYR A 195 2.82 -1.19 -9.62
CA TYR A 195 3.38 -1.99 -8.54
C TYR A 195 4.35 -3.03 -9.10
N SER A 196 5.42 -3.30 -8.37
CA SER A 196 6.32 -4.43 -8.61
C SER A 196 6.25 -5.43 -7.47
N THR A 197 6.48 -6.70 -7.79
CA THR A 197 6.61 -7.75 -6.78
C THR A 197 8.02 -7.81 -6.19
N ASN A 198 8.16 -8.43 -5.03
CA ASN A 198 9.41 -8.75 -4.33
C ASN A 198 9.28 -10.10 -3.62
N ASP A 199 10.36 -10.57 -2.99
CA ASP A 199 10.40 -11.88 -2.32
C ASP A 199 9.34 -12.04 -1.21
N ILE A 200 8.86 -10.94 -0.61
CA ILE A 200 7.88 -10.96 0.50
C ILE A 200 6.45 -10.98 -0.03
N ALA A 201 6.16 -10.19 -1.08
CA ALA A 201 4.87 -10.16 -1.75
C ALA A 201 4.54 -11.50 -2.42
N GLY A 202 5.59 -12.21 -2.86
CA GLY A 202 5.49 -13.52 -3.51
C GLY A 202 5.29 -13.42 -5.03
N PRO A 203 5.33 -14.56 -5.73
CA PRO A 203 5.10 -14.58 -7.16
C PRO A 203 3.66 -14.16 -7.51
N ALA A 204 3.48 -13.65 -8.73
CA ALA A 204 2.15 -13.38 -9.27
C ALA A 204 1.47 -14.70 -9.65
N HIS A 205 0.22 -14.86 -9.24
CA HIS A 205 -0.65 -15.97 -9.66
C HIS A 205 -1.77 -15.43 -10.52
N ILE A 206 -2.13 -16.12 -11.60
CA ILE A 206 -3.31 -15.76 -12.39
C ILE A 206 -4.54 -15.81 -11.47
N ALA A 207 -5.36 -14.77 -11.51
CA ALA A 207 -6.62 -14.72 -10.81
C ALA A 207 -7.65 -15.52 -11.62
N GLU A 208 -8.24 -16.54 -11.00
CA GLU A 208 -9.39 -17.27 -11.52
C GLU A 208 -10.69 -16.49 -11.32
#